data_AF-A0A970HWL7-F1
#
_entry.id   AF-A0A970HWL7-F1
#
_cell.length_a   1.000
_cell.length_b   1.000
_cell.length_c   1.000
_cell.angle_alpha   90.00
_cell.angle_beta   90.00
_cell.angle_gamma   90.00
#
_symmetry.space_group_name_H-M   'P 1'
#
loop_
_entity.id
_entity.type
_entity.pdbx_description
1 polymer ?
#
loop_
_entity_poly.entity_id
_entity_poly.type
_entity_poly.pdbx_seq_one_letter_code
_entity_poly.pdbx_strand_id
1 'polypeptide(L)'
;MATASSPFSTRGIVHAAAGLEKFSLSRFAPGPQLKPFVDHFWVVRYDLPAGTTHTQTVLSYPNVHLAFEHDEGRRALVYGIPRRPFVRELRGT
;
A
#
# COMPACT_ATOMS: atom_id res chain seq x y z
N MET A 1 26.75 -8.52 -9.51
CA MET A 1 25.54 -8.83 -8.72
C MET A 1 25.00 -7.49 -8.22
N ALA A 2 24.05 -6.89 -8.95
CA ALA A 2 23.55 -5.55 -8.63
C ALA A 2 22.54 -5.64 -7.48
N THR A 3 22.85 -4.97 -6.37
CA THR A 3 21.91 -4.74 -5.27
C THR A 3 20.77 -3.87 -5.78
N ALA A 4 19.54 -4.41 -5.78
CA ALA A 4 18.36 -3.61 -6.08
C ALA A 4 18.18 -2.57 -4.96
N SER A 5 18.63 -1.34 -5.20
CA SER A 5 18.17 -0.18 -4.44
C SER A 5 16.66 -0.13 -4.59
N SER A 6 15.90 -0.35 -3.51
CA SER A 6 14.45 -0.23 -3.55
C SER A 6 14.15 1.26 -3.79
N PRO A 7 13.66 1.67 -4.99
CA PRO A 7 13.60 3.08 -5.36
C PRO A 7 12.51 3.85 -4.61
N PHE A 8 11.88 3.23 -3.61
CA PHE A 8 10.73 3.78 -2.92
C PHE A 8 10.84 3.63 -1.41
N SER A 9 10.58 4.74 -0.73
CA SER A 9 10.59 4.84 0.72
C SER A 9 9.54 3.93 1.39
N THR A 10 9.88 3.42 2.57
CA THR A 10 8.94 2.76 3.49
C THR A 10 8.33 3.73 4.52
N ARG A 11 8.61 5.04 4.40
CA ARG A 11 7.99 6.06 5.25
C ARG A 11 6.47 5.95 5.18
N GLY A 12 5.84 6.07 6.34
CA GLY A 12 4.41 5.87 6.51
C GLY A 12 4.01 4.45 6.87
N ILE A 13 4.86 3.44 6.67
CA ILE A 13 4.56 2.06 7.07
C ILE A 13 5.11 1.84 8.49
N VAL A 14 4.21 1.72 9.47
CA VAL A 14 4.61 1.45 10.85
C VAL A 14 5.15 0.01 10.94
N HIS A 15 6.32 -0.18 11.56
CA HIS A 15 7.03 -1.47 11.59
C HIS A 15 7.27 -2.09 10.20
N ALA A 16 7.72 -1.28 9.25
CA ALA A 16 7.87 -1.67 7.84
C ALA A 16 8.61 -3.00 7.59
N ALA A 17 9.66 -3.33 8.35
CA ALA A 17 10.38 -4.60 8.18
C ALA A 17 9.45 -5.80 8.42
N ALA A 18 8.71 -5.81 9.53
CA ALA A 18 7.74 -6.86 9.84
C ALA A 18 6.57 -6.89 8.85
N GLY A 19 6.11 -5.73 8.39
CA GLY A 19 5.07 -5.64 7.36
C GLY A 19 5.51 -6.25 6.02
N LEU A 20 6.74 -5.96 5.58
CA LEU A 20 7.28 -6.45 4.31
C LEU A 20 7.58 -7.96 4.29
N GLU A 21 7.56 -8.63 5.44
CA GLU A 21 7.52 -10.10 5.52
C GLU A 21 6.13 -10.68 5.22
N LYS A 22 5.07 -9.85 5.25
CA LYS A 22 3.67 -10.25 5.11
C LYS A 22 3.02 -9.77 3.81
N PHE A 23 3.52 -8.68 3.25
CA PHE A 23 3.08 -8.16 1.96
C PHE A 23 4.24 -7.60 1.15
N SER A 24 4.04 -7.52 -0.15
CA SER A 24 4.90 -6.79 -1.07
C SER A 24 4.25 -5.48 -1.48
N LEU A 25 5.08 -4.45 -1.68
CA LEU A 25 4.66 -3.14 -2.14
C LEU A 25 5.46 -2.76 -3.39
N SER A 26 4.77 -2.62 -4.51
CA SER A 26 5.33 -2.08 -5.75
C SER A 26 4.79 -0.68 -5.98
N ARG A 27 5.61 0.22 -6.54
CA ARG A 27 5.18 1.55 -6.97
C ARG A 27 5.61 1.82 -8.40
N PHE A 28 4.81 2.61 -9.11
CA PHE A 28 5.00 2.90 -10.53
C PHE A 28 4.81 4.39 -10.77
N ALA A 29 5.65 4.96 -11.63
CA ALA A 29 5.49 6.34 -12.06
C ALA A 29 4.27 6.49 -12.99
N PRO A 30 3.59 7.65 -12.98
CA PRO A 30 2.54 7.95 -13.93
C PRO A 30 3.08 8.12 -15.35
N GLY A 31 2.26 7.81 -16.35
CA GLY A 31 2.52 8.22 -17.73
C GLY A 31 2.45 9.74 -17.90
N PRO A 32 3.01 10.30 -18.99
CA PRO A 32 3.11 11.76 -19.18
C PRO A 32 1.79 12.52 -19.03
N GLN A 33 0.67 11.94 -19.52
CA GLN A 33 -0.65 12.56 -19.45
C GLN A 33 -1.22 12.66 -18.01
N LEU A 34 -0.79 11.78 -17.11
CA LEU A 34 -1.29 11.72 -15.73
C LEU A 34 -0.36 12.40 -14.72
N LYS A 35 0.87 12.73 -15.13
CA LYS A 35 1.88 13.37 -14.28
C LYS A 35 1.39 14.66 -13.57
N PRO A 36 0.50 15.50 -14.14
CA PRO A 36 -0.03 16.66 -13.42
C PRO A 36 -1.01 16.33 -12.29
N PHE A 37 -1.54 15.09 -12.25
CA PHE A 37 -2.65 14.71 -11.37
C PHE A 37 -2.31 13.56 -10.42
N VAL A 38 -1.37 12.70 -10.80
CA VAL A 38 -1.03 11.47 -10.09
C VAL A 38 0.45 11.49 -9.77
N ASP A 39 0.82 11.42 -8.49
CA ASP A 39 2.22 11.33 -8.08
C ASP A 39 2.82 9.96 -8.43
N HIS A 40 2.09 8.89 -8.13
CA HIS A 40 2.48 7.51 -8.41
C HIS A 40 1.29 6.56 -8.25
N PHE A 41 1.42 5.38 -8.86
CA PHE A 41 0.57 4.23 -8.56
C PHE A 41 1.28 3.31 -7.57
N TRP A 42 0.51 2.57 -6.78
CA TRP A 42 1.03 1.52 -5.91
C TRP A 42 0.17 0.27 -6.00
N VAL A 43 0.81 -0.87 -5.77
CA VAL A 43 0.14 -2.17 -5.67
C VAL A 43 0.66 -2.87 -4.43
N VAL A 44 -0.25 -3.23 -3.54
CA VAL A 44 0.02 -4.11 -2.42
C VAL A 44 -0.45 -5.51 -2.81
N ARG A 45 0.41 -6.51 -2.63
CA ARG A 45 0.04 -7.92 -2.74
C ARG A 45 0.45 -8.65 -1.49
N TYR A 46 -0.39 -9.54 -1.03
CA TYR A 46 -0.10 -10.45 0.07
C TYR A 46 -0.74 -11.79 -0.22
N ASP A 47 -0.14 -12.81 0.35
CA ASP A 47 -0.66 -14.17 0.40
C ASP A 47 -0.33 -14.68 1.80
N LEU A 48 -1.37 -14.89 2.60
CA LEU A 48 -1.24 -15.30 3.99
C LEU A 48 -1.87 -16.68 4.15
N PRO A 49 -1.31 -17.56 5.00
CA PRO A 49 -1.93 -18.85 5.27
C PRO A 49 -3.37 -18.68 5.78
N ALA A 50 -4.26 -19.57 5.36
CA ALA A 50 -5.66 -19.57 5.78
C ALA A 50 -5.78 -19.45 7.31
N GLY A 51 -6.65 -18.55 7.78
CA GLY A 51 -6.85 -18.26 9.20
C GLY A 51 -5.80 -17.34 9.84
N THR A 52 -4.77 -16.94 9.11
CA THR A 52 -3.80 -15.93 9.58
C THR A 52 -4.30 -14.52 9.29
N THR A 53 -4.09 -13.61 10.24
CA THR A 53 -4.37 -12.18 10.10
C THR A 53 -3.11 -11.37 10.35
N HIS A 54 -2.91 -10.29 9.60
CA HIS A 54 -1.85 -9.31 9.84
C HIS A 54 -2.41 -7.90 9.85
N THR A 55 -2.16 -7.16 10.93
CA THR A 55 -2.59 -5.77 11.06
C THR A 55 -1.45 -4.83 10.69
N GLN A 56 -1.65 -4.04 9.64
CA GLN A 56 -0.72 -3.01 9.19
C GLN A 56 -1.29 -1.62 9.47
N THR A 57 -0.55 -0.83 10.25
CA THR A 57 -0.84 0.59 10.48
C THR A 57 -0.06 1.46 9.50
N VAL A 58 -0.73 2.42 8.86
CA VAL A 58 -0.17 3.32 7.86
C VAL A 58 -0.39 4.78 8.26
N LEU A 59 0.70 5.53 8.32
CA LEU A 59 0.73 6.99 8.42
C LEU A 59 0.81 7.55 6.99
N SER A 60 -0.35 7.66 6.36
CA SER A 60 -0.45 8.14 4.99
C SER A 60 -0.03 9.61 4.89
N TYR A 61 0.64 9.96 3.79
CA TYR A 61 0.89 11.36 3.43
C TYR A 61 -0.45 12.10 3.24
N PRO A 62 -0.49 13.44 3.41
CA PRO A 62 -1.72 14.24 3.30
C PRO A 62 -2.16 14.41 1.83
N ASN A 63 -2.49 13.30 1.17
CA ASN A 63 -2.89 13.22 -0.23
C ASN A 63 -4.28 12.57 -0.37
N VAL A 64 -4.87 12.71 -1.56
CA VAL A 64 -6.07 11.96 -1.95
C VAL A 64 -5.64 10.67 -2.65
N HIS A 65 -6.20 9.54 -2.22
CA HIS A 65 -5.94 8.23 -2.81
C HIS A 65 -7.21 7.65 -3.44
N LEU A 66 -7.11 7.22 -4.70
CA LEU A 66 -8.10 6.34 -5.32
C LEU A 66 -7.56 4.90 -5.27
N ALA A 67 -8.28 4.01 -4.59
CA ALA A 67 -7.85 2.63 -4.37
C ALA A 67 -8.88 1.63 -4.89
N PHE A 68 -8.37 0.51 -5.39
CA PHE A 68 -9.16 -0.65 -5.77
C PHE A 68 -8.71 -1.84 -4.94
N GLU A 69 -9.66 -2.56 -4.35
CA GLU A 69 -9.39 -3.62 -3.40
C GLU A 69 -10.23 -4.87 -3.72
N HIS A 70 -9.72 -6.03 -3.32
CA HIS A 70 -10.36 -7.33 -3.57
C HIS A 70 -10.44 -8.22 -2.31
N ASP A 71 -9.79 -7.84 -1.22
CA ASP A 71 -9.62 -8.66 -0.02
C ASP A 71 -10.91 -8.87 0.79
N GLU A 72 -11.81 -7.89 0.76
CA GLU A 72 -13.16 -8.00 1.33
C GLU A 72 -14.22 -7.74 0.25
N GLY A 73 -14.02 -8.40 -0.90
CA GLY A 73 -14.80 -8.16 -2.12
C GLY A 73 -14.26 -7.02 -2.98
N ARG A 74 -14.89 -6.79 -4.13
CA ARG A 74 -14.47 -5.76 -5.11
C ARG A 74 -14.93 -4.38 -4.67
N ARG A 75 -14.00 -3.48 -4.37
CA ARG A 75 -14.28 -2.11 -3.92
C ARG A 75 -13.46 -1.08 -4.70
N ALA A 76 -14.05 0.09 -4.92
CA ALA A 76 -13.37 1.29 -5.40
C ALA A 76 -13.60 2.42 -4.38
N LEU A 77 -12.52 2.99 -3.86
CA LEU A 77 -12.55 3.84 -2.66
C LEU A 77 -11.76 5.13 -2.92
N VAL A 78 -12.31 6.26 -2.47
CA VAL A 78 -11.60 7.54 -2.44
C VAL A 78 -11.31 7.90 -0.98
N TYR A 79 -10.03 7.96 -0.63
CA TYR A 79 -9.56 8.43 0.67
C TYR A 79 -9.06 9.86 0.55
N GLY A 80 -9.64 10.77 1.34
CA GLY A 80 -9.14 12.14 1.46
C GLY A 80 -7.93 12.23 2.40
N ILE A 81 -7.59 13.46 2.79
CA ILE A 81 -6.48 13.75 3.70
C ILE A 81 -6.74 13.13 5.08
N PRO A 82 -5.99 12.11 5.50
CA PRO A 82 -6.24 11.41 6.75
C PRO A 82 -5.78 12.24 7.94
N ARG A 83 -6.62 12.32 8.98
CA ARG A 83 -6.31 13.00 10.26
C ARG A 83 -5.76 12.06 11.33
N ARG A 84 -5.78 10.75 11.06
CA ARG A 84 -5.39 9.67 11.98
C ARG A 84 -4.68 8.58 11.20
N PRO A 85 -3.85 7.75 11.87
CA PRO A 85 -3.30 6.55 11.26
C PRO A 85 -4.43 5.68 10.69
N PHE A 86 -4.18 5.12 9.52
CA PHE A 86 -5.05 4.13 8.91
C PHE A 86 -4.62 2.73 9.32
N VAL A 87 -5.56 1.84 9.58
CA VAL A 87 -5.27 0.45 9.94
C VAL A 87 -5.93 -0.46 8.92
N ARG A 88 -5.14 -1.40 8.39
CA ARG A 88 -5.63 -2.49 7.54
C ARG A 88 -5.35 -3.83 8.17
N GLU A 89 -6.32 -4.71 8.07
CA GLU A 89 -6.17 -6.10 8.42
C GLU A 89 -6.12 -6.92 7.13
N LEU A 90 -5.01 -7.60 6.92
CA LEU A 90 -4.80 -8.52 5.80
C LEU A 90 -5.17 -9.93 6.29
N ARG A 91 -5.97 -10.66 5.52
CA ARG A 91 -6.50 -11.98 5.92
C ARG A 91 -6.11 -13.04 4.90
N GLY A 92 -5.60 -14.18 5.37
CA GLY A 92 -5.41 -15.35 4.52
C GLY A 92 -6.74 -16.04 4.25
N THR A 93 -7.09 -16.18 2.98
CA THR A 93 -8.30 -16.87 2.48
C THR A 93 -7.94 -18.17 1.80
#